data_AF-A0A2T6D0Q4-F1
#
_entry.id   AF-A0A2T6D0Q4-F1
#
_cell.length_a   1.000
_cell.length_b   1.000
_cell.length_c   1.000
_cell.angle_alpha   90.00
_cell.angle_beta   90.00
_cell.angle_gamma   90.00
#
_symmetry.space_group_name_H-M   'P 1'
#
loop_
_entity.id
_entity.type
_entity.pdbx_description
1 polymer ?
#
loop_
_entity_poly.entity_id
_entity_poly.type
_entity_poly.pdbx_seq_one_letter_code
_entity_poly.pdbx_strand_id
1 'polypeptide(L)'
;MGKNLGYRVPDEIGIGFLSLHPEEFNFSGAIQNCEVIGATAVDVMTEEMNHNHLGVQNFPKLVYIESSWPSGSVTHPSWSG
;
A
#
# COMPACT_ATOMS: atom_id res chain seq x y z
N MET A 1 -23.23 -3.10 5.91
CA MET A 1 -23.49 -4.41 6.57
C MET A 1 -23.89 -5.40 5.48
N GLY A 2 -22.94 -6.18 4.95
CA GLY A 2 -23.17 -7.06 3.79
C GLY A 2 -23.95 -8.32 4.14
N LYS A 3 -24.79 -8.81 3.23
CA LYS A 3 -25.46 -10.11 3.34
C LYS A 3 -24.40 -11.22 3.49
N ASN A 4 -24.58 -12.12 4.46
CA ASN A 4 -23.79 -13.36 4.54
C ASN A 4 -24.17 -14.25 3.35
N LEU A 5 -23.33 -14.23 2.31
CA LEU A 5 -23.53 -15.03 1.09
C LEU A 5 -23.14 -16.51 1.27
N GLY A 6 -22.56 -16.89 2.42
CA GLY A 6 -22.29 -18.28 2.79
C GLY A 6 -21.04 -18.91 2.16
N TYR A 7 -20.24 -18.13 1.41
CA TYR A 7 -19.00 -18.62 0.79
C TYR A 7 -17.85 -18.77 1.80
N ARG A 8 -17.01 -19.79 1.62
CA ARG A 8 -15.80 -20.05 2.42
C ARG A 8 -14.59 -19.30 1.87
N VAL A 9 -13.86 -18.63 2.76
CA VAL A 9 -12.57 -18.00 2.48
C VAL A 9 -11.48 -18.85 3.14
N PRO A 10 -10.37 -19.18 2.46
CA PRO A 10 -9.98 -18.74 1.11
C PRO A 10 -10.43 -19.70 -0.03
N ASP A 11 -11.09 -20.81 0.29
CA ASP A 11 -11.30 -21.92 -0.66
C ASP A 11 -12.22 -21.60 -1.83
N GLU A 12 -13.33 -20.89 -1.57
CA GLU A 12 -14.33 -20.54 -2.60
C GLU A 12 -14.15 -19.12 -3.12
N ILE A 13 -13.68 -18.21 -2.25
CA ILE A 13 -13.38 -16.82 -2.59
C ILE A 13 -12.10 -16.38 -1.86
N GLY A 14 -11.19 -15.75 -2.61
CA GLY A 14 -10.04 -15.06 -2.04
C GLY A 14 -10.33 -13.57 -1.78
N ILE A 15 -9.74 -13.02 -0.73
CA ILE A 15 -9.84 -11.59 -0.38
C ILE A 15 -8.44 -10.97 -0.46
N GLY A 16 -8.31 -9.90 -1.25
CA GLY A 16 -7.12 -9.06 -1.30
C GLY A 16 -7.43 -7.67 -0.76
N PHE A 17 -6.60 -7.16 0.14
CA PHE A 17 -6.70 -5.81 0.67
C PHE A 17 -5.76 -4.87 -0.11
N LEU A 18 -6.23 -3.67 -0.45
CA LEU A 18 -5.42 -2.70 -1.20
C LEU A 18 -4.60 -1.76 -0.30
N SER A 19 -4.82 -1.82 1.01
CA SER A 19 -4.22 -0.90 1.97
C SER A 19 -4.06 -1.61 3.31
N LEU A 20 -2.99 -2.38 3.44
CA LEU A 20 -2.61 -3.00 4.70
C LEU A 20 -1.65 -2.10 5.47
N HIS A 21 -1.91 -1.97 6.77
CA HIS A 21 -0.88 -1.56 7.71
C HIS A 21 0.17 -2.68 7.79
N PRO A 22 1.48 -2.39 7.97
CA PRO A 22 2.51 -3.42 8.05
C PRO A 22 2.27 -4.50 9.12
N GLU A 23 1.52 -4.18 10.17
CA GLU A 23 1.16 -5.11 11.25
C GLU A 23 0.00 -6.06 10.89
N GLU A 24 -0.67 -5.86 9.75
CA GLU A 24 -1.81 -6.67 9.30
C GLU A 24 -1.37 -7.86 8.41
N PHE A 25 -0.20 -8.43 8.68
CA PHE A 25 0.44 -9.49 7.87
C PHE A 25 -0.37 -10.81 7.76
N ASN A 26 -1.40 -10.98 8.60
CA ASN A 26 -2.31 -12.13 8.51
C ASN A 26 -3.25 -12.04 7.30
N PHE A 27 -3.41 -10.86 6.71
CA PHE A 27 -4.21 -10.65 5.51
C PHE A 27 -3.34 -10.59 4.27
N SER A 28 -3.93 -10.99 3.14
CA SER A 28 -3.29 -10.87 1.84
C SER A 28 -3.61 -9.51 1.25
N GLY A 29 -2.61 -8.77 0.80
CA GLY A 29 -2.85 -7.44 0.27
C GLY A 29 -1.60 -6.62 0.05
N ALA A 30 -1.76 -5.40 -0.48
CA ALA A 30 -0.69 -4.45 -0.67
C ALA A 30 -0.38 -3.71 0.65
N ILE A 31 0.86 -3.77 1.12
CA ILE A 31 1.31 -2.93 2.25
C ILE A 31 1.46 -1.49 1.79
N GLN A 32 0.81 -0.56 2.48
CA GLN A 32 0.74 0.84 2.04
C GLN A 32 2.06 1.61 2.23
N ASN A 33 2.90 1.22 3.19
CA ASN A 33 4.17 1.90 3.51
C ASN A 33 4.01 3.40 3.86
N CYS A 34 2.93 3.77 4.58
CA CYS A 34 2.61 5.16 4.94
C CYS A 34 3.75 5.93 5.62
N GLU A 35 4.51 5.29 6.49
CA GLU A 35 5.64 5.93 7.17
C GLU A 35 6.74 6.31 6.18
N VAL A 36 7.06 5.41 5.24
CA VAL A 36 8.03 5.65 4.17
C VAL A 36 7.53 6.74 3.22
N ILE A 37 6.24 6.72 2.86
CA ILE A 37 5.61 7.77 2.04
C ILE A 37 5.74 9.14 2.72
N GLY A 38 5.42 9.21 4.02
CA GLY A 38 5.52 10.45 4.80
C GLY A 38 6.95 10.98 4.87
N ALA A 39 7.91 10.12 5.18
CA ALA A 39 9.34 10.49 5.21
C ALA A 39 9.81 10.99 3.84
N THR A 40 9.48 10.28 2.77
CA THR A 40 9.84 10.65 1.39
C THR A 40 9.25 12.00 0.99
N ALA A 41 8.01 12.31 1.42
CA ALA A 41 7.41 13.61 1.15
C ALA A 41 8.18 14.76 1.81
N VAL A 42 8.66 14.55 3.05
CA VAL A 42 9.50 15.54 3.77
C VAL A 42 10.86 15.71 3.09
N ASP A 43 11.48 14.61 2.64
CA ASP A 43 12.75 14.65 1.92
C ASP A 43 12.65 15.44 0.61
N VAL A 44 11.61 15.17 -0.19
CA VAL A 44 11.34 15.91 -1.44
C VAL A 44 11.11 17.39 -1.15
N MET A 45 10.32 17.73 -0.12
CA MET A 45 10.10 19.13 0.26
C MET A 45 11.41 19.83 0.64
N THR A 46 12.24 19.17 1.46
CA THR A 46 13.52 19.72 1.94
C THR A 46 14.47 19.97 0.78
N GLU A 47 14.51 19.06 -0.19
CA GLU A 47 15.29 19.22 -1.41
C GLU A 47 14.84 20.45 -2.22
N GLU A 48 13.55 20.63 -2.45
CA GLU A 48 13.04 21.79 -3.19
C GLU A 48 13.33 23.11 -2.46
N MET A 49 13.15 23.14 -1.12
CA MET A 49 13.47 24.31 -0.30
C MET A 49 14.94 24.71 -0.40
N ASN A 50 15.85 23.73 -0.35
CA ASN A 50 17.29 23.98 -0.47
C ASN A 50 17.68 24.54 -1.85
N HIS A 51 16.89 24.28 -2.89
CA HIS A 51 17.07 24.86 -4.23
C HIS A 51 16.32 26.18 -4.43
N ASN A 52 15.76 26.78 -3.36
CA ASN A 52 14.89 27.96 -3.40
C ASN A 52 13.65 27.78 -4.29
N HIS A 53 13.23 26.53 -4.52
CA HIS A 53 11.98 26.22 -5.19
C HIS A 53 10.84 26.26 -4.16
N LEU A 54 9.95 27.24 -4.32
CA LEU A 54 8.84 27.47 -3.41
C LEU A 54 7.52 27.41 -4.16
N GLY A 55 6.47 26.96 -3.47
CA GLY A 55 5.15 26.82 -4.06
C GLY A 55 5.04 25.65 -5.02
N VAL A 56 4.06 25.72 -5.93
CA VAL A 56 3.78 24.64 -6.89
C VAL A 56 4.87 24.62 -7.97
N GLN A 57 5.50 23.46 -8.15
CA GLN A 57 6.56 23.27 -9.13
C GLN A 57 5.99 23.26 -10.56
N ASN A 58 6.70 23.91 -11.49
CA ASN A 58 6.38 23.82 -12.92
C ASN A 58 6.62 22.41 -13.47
N PHE A 59 7.58 21.68 -12.88
CA PHE A 59 7.92 20.30 -13.23
C PHE A 59 7.95 19.45 -11.95
N PRO A 60 6.85 18.79 -11.59
CA PRO A 60 6.77 18.05 -10.33
C PRO A 60 7.64 16.79 -10.35
N LYS A 61 8.26 16.50 -9.21
CA LYS A 61 8.94 15.22 -8.97
C LYS A 61 7.91 14.16 -8.56
N LEU A 62 7.94 13.02 -9.23
CA LEU A 62 7.14 11.84 -8.87
C LEU A 62 8.05 10.78 -8.27
N VAL A 63 7.75 10.34 -7.06
CA VAL A 63 8.44 9.25 -6.38
C VAL A 63 7.48 8.09 -6.22
N TYR A 64 7.89 6.91 -6.69
CA TYR A 64 7.14 5.68 -6.56
C TYR A 64 7.77 4.83 -5.45
N ILE A 65 6.97 4.49 -4.46
CA ILE A 65 7.37 3.59 -3.37
C ILE A 65 6.73 2.24 -3.65
N GLU A 66 7.57 1.22 -3.81
CA GLU A 66 7.12 -0.14 -4.06
C GLU A 66 6.37 -0.68 -2.83
N SER A 67 5.30 -1.43 -3.12
CA SER A 67 4.53 -2.15 -2.12
C SER A 67 4.90 -3.62 -2.19
N SER A 68 4.95 -4.29 -1.04
CA SER A 68 5.05 -5.75 -0.98
C SER A 68 3.67 -6.37 -0.77
N TRP A 69 3.50 -7.60 -1.24
CA TRP A 69 2.29 -8.39 -1.02
C TRP A 69 2.54 -9.56 -0.05
N PRO A 70 2.22 -9.45 1.25
CA PRO A 70 2.16 -10.61 2.14
C PRO A 70 1.10 -11.61 1.69
N SER A 71 1.45 -12.90 1.67
CA SER A 71 0.49 -14.00 1.50
C SER A 71 -0.14 -14.35 2.84
N GLY A 72 -1.25 -13.68 3.18
CA GLY A 72 -2.06 -13.98 4.35
C GLY A 72 -3.00 -15.19 4.17
N SER A 73 -3.84 -15.44 5.17
CA SER A 73 -4.72 -16.62 5.22
C SER A 73 -6.02 -16.49 4.40
N VAL A 74 -6.20 -15.34 3.73
CA VAL A 74 -7.45 -14.98 3.03
C VAL A 74 -7.38 -15.12 1.52
N THR A 75 -6.22 -15.46 0.96
CA THR A 75 -6.07 -15.86 -0.45
C THR A 75 -5.80 -17.34 -0.56
N HIS A 76 -6.23 -17.95 -1.68
CA HIS A 76 -5.97 -19.37 -1.92
C HIS A 76 -4.45 -19.65 -1.93
N PRO A 77 -3.96 -20.76 -1.35
CA PRO A 77 -2.51 -21.03 -1.22
C PRO A 77 -1.74 -21.13 -2.54
N SER A 78 -2.45 -21.37 -3.66
CA SER A 78 -1.85 -21.38 -5.00
C SER A 78 -1.68 -19.99 -5.63
N TRP A 79 -2.16 -18.94 -4.95
CA TRP A 79 -2.08 -17.57 -5.44
C TRP A 79 -0.79 -16.94 -4.91
N SER A 80 0.02 -16.38 -5.82
CA SER A 80 1.37 -15.89 -5.55
C SER A 80 1.59 -14.49 -6.15
N GLY A 81 0.63 -13.57 -5.92
CA GLY A 81 0.77 -12.20 -6.41
C GLY A 81 1.82 -11.38 -5.70
#